data_AF-A0A7Y5D608-F1
#
_entry.id   AF-A0A7Y5D608-F1
#
_cell.length_a   1.000
_cell.length_b   1.000
_cell.length_c   1.000
_cell.angle_alpha   90.00
_cell.angle_beta   90.00
_cell.angle_gamma   90.00
#
_symmetry.space_group_name_H-M   'P 1'
#
loop_
_entity.id
_entity.type
_entity.pdbx_description
1 polymer ?
#
loop_
_entity_poly.entity_id
_entity_poly.type
_entity_poly.pdbx_seq_one_letter_code
_entity_poly.pdbx_strand_id
1 'polypeptide(L)'
;MDLRLSRLPGLPGIRIASRVLLLPVLATAGIGDACAYTITIGTGTKAAYLRVGDGSISGGNYNAGGTPAANTTVNLVSVAVPANVVGNTVDQAMTGTGRLTSDLDGFVFCSAGQVYISAFFRLPTTANQSATLRATSPTTLTSAGGDTIPISQISWTSSGIGDTGAQPIPAGTFTGGTQTLATLLRNTWNESCHTFRYGNDAIIAAGTYNARVTYTLATP
;
A
#
# COMPACT_ATOMS: atom_id res chain seq x y z
N MET A 1 8.46 -4.33 -2.87
CA MET A 1 8.02 -2.98 -3.30
C MET A 1 9.22 -2.07 -3.30
N ASP A 2 9.46 -1.37 -4.41
CA ASP A 2 10.48 -0.36 -4.54
C ASP A 2 9.89 1.02 -4.26
N LEU A 3 10.60 1.80 -3.46
CA LEU A 3 10.33 3.21 -3.21
C LEU A 3 11.33 4.02 -4.00
N ARG A 4 10.86 5.01 -4.75
CA ARG A 4 11.71 5.92 -5.53
C ARG A 4 11.29 7.36 -5.37
N LEU A 5 12.17 8.17 -4.80
CA LEU A 5 12.00 9.61 -4.72
C LEU A 5 12.97 10.27 -5.68
N SER A 6 12.47 11.06 -6.63
CA SER A 6 13.30 11.82 -7.57
C SER A 6 13.22 13.30 -7.25
N ARG A 7 14.38 13.93 -7.04
CA ARG A 7 14.49 15.38 -6.92
C ARG A 7 15.02 15.96 -8.22
N LEU A 8 14.23 16.83 -8.82
CA LEU A 8 14.57 17.43 -10.11
C LEU A 8 15.61 18.55 -9.94
N PRO A 9 16.62 18.66 -10.83
CA PRO A 9 17.49 19.83 -10.87
C PRO A 9 16.67 21.07 -11.22
N GLY A 10 17.01 22.21 -10.59
CA GLY A 10 16.23 23.44 -10.73
C GLY A 10 16.30 24.01 -12.15
N LEU A 11 15.13 24.22 -12.76
CA LEU A 11 14.91 25.13 -13.88
C LEU A 11 14.03 26.30 -13.39
N PRO A 12 14.18 27.53 -13.92
CA PRO A 12 13.45 28.71 -13.45
C PRO A 12 11.94 28.52 -13.63
N GLY A 13 11.21 28.90 -12.58
CA GLY A 13 9.83 28.50 -12.36
C GLY A 13 8.78 29.19 -13.21
N ILE A 14 7.61 28.55 -13.28
CA ILE A 14 6.35 29.15 -13.68
C ILE A 14 5.32 28.76 -12.61
N ARG A 15 4.81 29.76 -11.88
CA ARG A 15 3.72 29.59 -10.92
C ARG A 15 2.39 29.70 -11.66
N ILE A 16 1.52 28.70 -11.56
CA ILE A 16 0.12 28.79 -11.97
C ILE A 16 -0.73 28.56 -10.72
N ALA A 17 -1.45 29.60 -10.31
CA ALA A 17 -2.48 29.54 -9.28
C ALA A 17 -3.83 29.24 -9.95
N SER A 18 -4.63 28.35 -9.38
CA SER A 18 -6.06 28.27 -9.69
C SER A 18 -6.82 27.78 -8.47
N ARG A 19 -7.67 28.67 -7.93
CA ARG A 19 -8.69 28.40 -6.91
C ARG A 19 -9.89 27.79 -7.59
N VAL A 20 -10.42 26.70 -7.05
CA VAL A 20 -11.82 26.29 -7.28
C VAL A 20 -12.41 25.91 -5.92
N LEU A 21 -13.48 26.63 -5.57
CA LEU A 21 -14.31 26.46 -4.39
C LEU A 21 -15.49 25.55 -4.78
N LEU A 22 -15.74 24.47 -4.04
CA LEU A 22 -16.96 23.68 -4.16
C LEU A 22 -17.34 23.07 -2.80
N LEU A 23 -18.50 23.51 -2.27
CA LEU A 23 -19.19 22.92 -1.12
C LEU A 23 -19.83 21.58 -1.53
N PRO A 24 -19.76 20.54 -0.69
CA PRO A 24 -20.72 19.43 -0.77
C PRO A 24 -21.79 19.54 0.33
N VAL A 25 -23.03 19.37 -0.11
CA VAL A 25 -24.24 19.16 0.69
C VAL A 25 -24.13 17.84 1.45
N LEU A 26 -24.35 17.87 2.76
CA LEU A 26 -24.28 16.71 3.65
C LEU A 26 -25.67 16.06 3.76
N ALA A 27 -25.85 14.90 3.12
CA ALA A 27 -27.02 14.05 3.31
C ALA A 27 -26.64 12.88 4.23
N THR A 28 -27.17 12.89 5.45
CA THR A 28 -26.99 11.80 6.43
C THR A 28 -28.05 10.72 6.20
N ALA A 29 -27.70 9.68 5.45
CA ALA A 29 -28.44 8.42 5.43
C ALA A 29 -27.66 7.36 6.23
N GLY A 30 -28.39 6.59 7.06
CA GLY A 30 -27.83 5.66 8.03
C GLY A 30 -26.77 4.73 7.44
N ILE A 31 -25.56 4.79 7.99
CA ILE A 31 -24.41 3.98 7.61
C ILE A 31 -24.63 2.63 8.29
N GLY A 32 -25.03 1.61 7.53
CA GLY A 32 -24.71 0.24 7.93
C GLY A 32 -23.19 0.14 7.97
N ASP A 33 -22.62 -0.42 9.03
CA ASP A 33 -21.16 -0.57 9.17
C ASP A 33 -20.61 -1.26 7.92
N ALA A 34 -20.04 -0.50 6.97
CA ALA A 34 -19.36 -1.10 5.85
C ALA A 34 -18.04 -1.65 6.38
N CYS A 35 -18.03 -2.94 6.70
CA CYS A 35 -16.85 -3.66 7.11
C CYS A 35 -15.75 -3.44 6.07
N ALA A 36 -14.53 -3.13 6.51
CA ALA A 36 -13.39 -3.16 5.60
C ALA A 36 -13.28 -4.54 4.94
N TYR A 37 -12.78 -4.62 3.70
CA TYR A 37 -12.81 -5.81 2.86
C TYR A 37 -12.14 -7.04 3.51
N THR A 38 -12.92 -7.71 4.36
CA THR A 38 -12.56 -8.88 5.16
C THR A 38 -13.67 -9.89 5.02
N ILE A 39 -13.40 -10.98 4.31
CA ILE A 39 -14.40 -11.97 3.96
C ILE A 39 -13.98 -13.32 4.52
N THR A 40 -14.89 -14.03 5.19
CA THR A 40 -14.63 -15.40 5.60
C THR A 40 -14.62 -16.29 4.36
N ILE A 41 -13.53 -17.03 4.15
CA ILE A 41 -13.42 -18.05 3.11
C ILE A 41 -13.61 -19.43 3.72
N GLY A 42 -14.12 -20.38 2.94
CA GLY A 42 -14.30 -21.75 3.41
C GLY A 42 -12.98 -22.42 3.81
N THR A 43 -13.05 -23.42 4.69
CA THR A 43 -11.91 -24.30 4.98
C THR A 43 -11.40 -24.98 3.70
N GLY A 44 -10.14 -25.38 3.70
CA GLY A 44 -9.54 -26.11 2.57
C GLY A 44 -8.08 -26.47 2.83
N THR A 45 -7.37 -26.91 1.80
CA THR A 45 -5.93 -27.23 1.91
C THR A 45 -5.15 -26.08 2.54
N LYS A 46 -4.19 -26.39 3.44
CA LYS A 46 -3.34 -25.37 4.06
C LYS A 46 -2.64 -24.57 2.96
N ALA A 47 -2.89 -23.26 2.93
CA ALA A 47 -2.35 -22.36 1.92
C ALA A 47 -2.16 -20.97 2.50
N ALA A 48 -1.15 -20.26 2.00
CA ALA A 48 -0.91 -18.87 2.32
C ALA A 48 -0.83 -18.08 1.03
N TYR A 49 -1.42 -16.89 1.04
CA TYR A 49 -1.41 -15.97 -0.07
C TYR A 49 -1.01 -14.60 0.43
N LEU A 50 -0.08 -13.97 -0.27
CA LEU A 50 0.26 -12.58 -0.09
C LEU A 50 0.46 -11.97 -1.47
N ARG A 51 -0.20 -10.84 -1.71
CA ARG A 51 0.07 -9.94 -2.82
C ARG A 51 0.35 -8.54 -2.31
N VAL A 52 1.34 -7.91 -2.94
CA VAL A 52 1.62 -6.49 -2.81
C VAL A 52 1.74 -5.91 -4.20
N GLY A 53 0.67 -5.23 -4.64
CA GLY A 53 0.53 -4.57 -5.91
C GLY A 53 0.15 -5.52 -7.05
N ASP A 54 1.00 -5.65 -8.07
CA ASP A 54 0.75 -6.40 -9.30
C ASP A 54 1.26 -7.84 -9.15
N GLY A 55 0.40 -8.72 -8.64
CA GLY A 55 0.64 -10.17 -8.62
C GLY A 55 -0.14 -10.90 -9.71
N SER A 56 -0.15 -12.24 -9.66
CA SER A 56 -0.89 -13.08 -10.62
C SER A 56 -1.82 -14.07 -9.90
N ILE A 57 -3.07 -14.15 -10.36
CA ILE A 57 -3.96 -15.30 -10.13
C ILE A 57 -4.19 -15.95 -11.49
N SER A 58 -3.97 -17.26 -11.56
CA SER A 58 -4.22 -18.04 -12.77
C SER A 58 -5.65 -18.58 -12.76
N GLY A 59 -6.32 -18.59 -13.91
CA GLY A 59 -7.66 -19.14 -14.05
C GLY A 59 -8.80 -18.21 -13.61
N GLY A 60 -8.57 -16.90 -13.51
CA GLY A 60 -9.60 -15.90 -13.17
C GLY A 60 -9.47 -15.36 -11.75
N ASN A 61 -10.59 -15.13 -11.08
CA ASN A 61 -10.64 -14.64 -9.70
C ASN A 61 -10.70 -15.83 -8.71
N TYR A 62 -10.27 -15.62 -7.47
CA TYR A 62 -10.21 -16.69 -6.47
C TYR A 62 -11.59 -17.31 -6.18
N ASN A 63 -12.66 -16.51 -6.14
CA ASN A 63 -14.02 -16.99 -5.93
C ASN A 63 -14.55 -17.87 -7.08
N ALA A 64 -13.93 -17.79 -8.26
CA ALA A 64 -14.30 -18.54 -9.46
C ALA A 64 -13.35 -19.73 -9.71
N GLY A 65 -12.56 -20.14 -8.71
CA GLY A 65 -11.60 -21.25 -8.81
C GLY A 65 -10.21 -20.84 -9.27
N GLY A 66 -9.94 -19.53 -9.39
CA GLY A 66 -8.60 -19.01 -9.65
C GLY A 66 -7.62 -19.40 -8.54
N THR A 67 -6.37 -19.62 -8.92
CA THR A 67 -5.31 -20.03 -7.99
C THR A 67 -4.19 -18.97 -7.93
N PRO A 68 -3.72 -18.59 -6.74
CA PRO A 68 -2.55 -17.73 -6.61
C PRO A 68 -1.35 -18.30 -7.36
N ALA A 69 -0.66 -17.45 -8.12
CA ALA A 69 0.55 -17.81 -8.82
C ALA A 69 1.73 -16.94 -8.35
N ALA A 70 2.94 -17.45 -8.52
CA ALA A 70 4.15 -16.68 -8.26
C ALA A 70 4.27 -15.55 -9.29
N ASN A 71 4.66 -14.37 -8.81
CA ASN A 71 5.00 -13.24 -9.66
C ASN A 71 6.36 -12.66 -9.24
N THR A 72 7.18 -12.30 -10.23
CA THR A 72 8.48 -11.66 -10.04
C THR A 72 8.42 -10.13 -10.16
N THR A 73 7.27 -9.58 -10.56
CA THR A 73 7.05 -8.14 -10.65
C THR A 73 7.22 -7.48 -9.28
N VAL A 74 8.01 -6.41 -9.24
CA VAL A 74 8.20 -5.57 -8.06
C VAL A 74 7.46 -4.26 -8.28
N ASN A 75 6.48 -3.99 -7.44
CA ASN A 75 5.73 -2.73 -7.49
C ASN A 75 6.58 -1.53 -7.12
N LEU A 76 6.37 -0.42 -7.81
CA LEU A 76 7.07 0.84 -7.62
C LEU A 76 6.13 1.87 -6.99
N VAL A 77 6.58 2.54 -5.94
CA VAL A 77 5.94 3.74 -5.40
C VAL A 77 6.91 4.88 -5.55
N SER A 78 6.47 5.97 -6.18
CA SER A 78 7.38 7.05 -6.52
C SER A 78 6.78 8.44 -6.41
N VAL A 79 7.66 9.43 -6.22
CA VAL A 79 7.29 10.84 -6.28
C VAL A 79 8.44 11.65 -6.85
N ALA A 80 8.11 12.70 -7.60
CA ALA A 80 9.05 13.71 -8.03
C ALA A 80 8.81 14.98 -7.22
N VAL A 81 9.82 15.44 -6.48
CA VAL A 81 9.72 16.65 -5.65
C VAL A 81 10.34 17.83 -6.39
N PRO A 82 9.56 18.86 -6.75
CA PRO A 82 10.08 20.05 -7.39
C PRO A 82 11.09 20.80 -6.51
N ALA A 83 12.13 21.36 -7.12
CA ALA A 83 13.22 22.01 -6.40
C ALA A 83 12.76 23.16 -5.48
N ASN A 84 11.69 23.87 -5.86
CA ASN A 84 11.17 25.03 -5.15
C ASN A 84 10.33 24.70 -3.91
N VAL A 85 10.07 23.41 -3.63
CA VAL A 85 9.26 22.98 -2.48
C VAL A 85 9.99 21.97 -1.58
N VAL A 86 11.30 21.78 -1.77
CA VAL A 86 12.08 20.80 -1.00
C VAL A 86 12.21 21.21 0.46
N GLY A 87 12.01 20.27 1.38
CA GLY A 87 12.20 20.50 2.81
C GLY A 87 11.22 21.51 3.40
N ASN A 88 10.06 21.70 2.77
CA ASN A 88 9.05 22.66 3.20
C ASN A 88 8.02 22.08 4.18
N THR A 89 8.25 20.85 4.67
CA THR A 89 7.39 20.11 5.61
C THR A 89 5.96 19.88 5.11
N VAL A 90 5.73 19.97 3.81
CA VAL A 90 4.45 19.63 3.19
C VAL A 90 4.56 18.25 2.57
N ASP A 91 3.74 17.33 3.05
CA ASP A 91 3.60 15.98 2.51
C ASP A 91 3.45 15.98 0.98
N GLN A 92 4.26 15.16 0.32
CA GLN A 92 4.23 14.93 -1.11
C GLN A 92 3.55 13.59 -1.39
N ALA A 93 2.45 13.63 -2.14
CA ALA A 93 1.74 12.41 -2.52
C ALA A 93 2.64 11.55 -3.44
N MET A 94 2.70 10.25 -3.15
CA MET A 94 3.42 9.30 -3.99
C MET A 94 2.44 8.51 -4.87
N THR A 95 2.90 8.13 -6.05
CA THR A 95 2.17 7.30 -7.00
C THR A 95 2.72 5.89 -6.98
N GLY A 96 1.89 4.93 -6.55
CA GLY A 96 2.13 3.50 -6.66
C GLY A 96 1.73 2.93 -8.01
N THR A 97 2.43 1.89 -8.44
CA THR A 97 1.93 0.93 -9.43
C THR A 97 1.13 -0.13 -8.67
N GLY A 98 0.10 -0.67 -9.30
CA GLY A 98 -0.70 -1.71 -8.66
C GLY A 98 -1.99 -2.01 -9.39
N ARG A 99 -2.57 -3.13 -8.99
CA ARG A 99 -3.86 -3.61 -9.45
C ARG A 99 -4.98 -2.75 -8.90
N LEU A 100 -5.99 -2.48 -9.72
CA LEU A 100 -7.19 -1.74 -9.32
C LEU A 100 -8.31 -2.66 -8.83
N THR A 101 -8.25 -3.94 -9.18
CA THR A 101 -9.31 -4.90 -8.89
C THR A 101 -8.94 -5.88 -7.78
N SER A 102 -9.96 -6.35 -7.07
CA SER A 102 -9.87 -7.41 -6.07
C SER A 102 -9.53 -8.75 -6.71
N ASP A 103 -8.64 -9.52 -6.09
CA ASP A 103 -8.29 -10.88 -6.52
C ASP A 103 -9.36 -11.90 -6.11
N LEU A 104 -10.21 -11.54 -5.16
CA LEU A 104 -11.29 -12.40 -4.74
C LEU A 104 -12.34 -12.51 -5.84
N ASP A 105 -12.84 -11.38 -6.34
CA ASP A 105 -14.05 -11.31 -7.17
C ASP A 105 -13.95 -10.38 -8.39
N GLY A 106 -12.86 -9.63 -8.54
CA GLY A 106 -12.65 -8.70 -9.65
C GLY A 106 -13.29 -7.32 -9.46
N PHE A 107 -13.89 -7.03 -8.30
CA PHE A 107 -14.43 -5.71 -7.98
C PHE A 107 -13.36 -4.62 -8.09
N VAL A 108 -13.72 -3.43 -8.61
CA VAL A 108 -12.80 -2.28 -8.65
C VAL A 108 -12.65 -1.72 -7.24
N PHE A 109 -11.59 -2.17 -6.57
CA PHE A 109 -11.37 -1.96 -5.14
C PHE A 109 -10.37 -0.84 -4.85
N CYS A 110 -9.32 -0.69 -5.67
CA CYS A 110 -8.32 0.37 -5.52
C CYS A 110 -8.46 1.46 -6.59
N SER A 111 -8.09 2.67 -6.20
CA SER A 111 -7.92 3.80 -7.11
C SER A 111 -6.54 3.79 -7.76
N ALA A 112 -6.43 4.42 -8.94
CA ALA A 112 -5.15 4.59 -9.62
C ALA A 112 -4.13 5.31 -8.73
N GLY A 113 -2.89 4.82 -8.71
CA GLY A 113 -1.82 5.35 -7.87
C GLY A 113 -1.73 4.72 -6.46
N GLN A 114 -2.66 3.83 -6.09
CA GLN A 114 -2.58 3.06 -4.86
C GLN A 114 -1.87 1.72 -5.06
N VAL A 115 -1.37 1.14 -3.97
CA VAL A 115 -0.86 -0.23 -3.94
C VAL A 115 -1.90 -1.14 -3.29
N TYR A 116 -2.44 -2.07 -4.08
CA TYR A 116 -3.32 -3.12 -3.58
C TYR A 116 -2.54 -4.14 -2.75
N ILE A 117 -2.99 -4.44 -1.54
CA ILE A 117 -2.41 -5.48 -0.69
C ILE A 117 -3.51 -6.46 -0.32
N SER A 118 -3.25 -7.74 -0.55
CA SER A 118 -4.19 -8.81 -0.20
C SER A 118 -3.47 -9.98 0.41
N ALA A 119 -4.11 -10.61 1.39
CA ALA A 119 -3.58 -11.79 2.03
C ALA A 119 -4.68 -12.69 2.61
N PHE A 120 -4.40 -14.00 2.59
CA PHE A 120 -5.15 -14.97 3.38
C PHE A 120 -4.22 -16.06 3.92
N PHE A 121 -4.67 -16.70 5.00
CA PHE A 121 -4.09 -17.92 5.52
C PHE A 121 -5.21 -18.95 5.67
N ARG A 122 -5.23 -19.97 4.82
CA ARG A 122 -6.28 -20.98 4.77
C ARG A 122 -5.85 -22.24 5.51
N LEU A 123 -6.79 -22.84 6.24
CA LEU A 123 -6.62 -24.08 6.97
C LEU A 123 -7.79 -25.05 6.70
N PRO A 124 -7.57 -26.36 6.83
CA PRO A 124 -8.62 -27.36 6.69
C PRO A 124 -9.54 -27.41 7.92
N THR A 125 -9.15 -26.74 9.01
CA THR A 125 -9.85 -26.76 10.29
C THR A 125 -10.32 -25.37 10.69
N THR A 126 -11.15 -25.34 11.74
CA THR A 126 -11.62 -24.12 12.40
C THR A 126 -10.85 -23.85 13.70
N ALA A 127 -9.67 -24.43 13.92
CA ALA A 127 -8.86 -24.13 15.10
C ALA A 127 -8.28 -22.72 15.03
N ASN A 128 -8.51 -21.88 16.06
CA ASN A 128 -8.06 -20.48 16.08
C ASN A 128 -6.54 -20.35 15.89
N GLN A 129 -6.15 -19.86 14.72
CA GLN A 129 -4.78 -19.56 14.31
C GLN A 129 -4.79 -18.30 13.46
N SER A 130 -3.70 -17.55 13.47
CA SER A 130 -3.55 -16.32 12.71
C SER A 130 -2.17 -16.26 12.07
N ALA A 131 -2.13 -15.72 10.86
CA ALA A 131 -0.87 -15.36 10.20
C ALA A 131 -0.50 -13.91 10.54
N THR A 132 0.79 -13.59 10.51
CA THR A 132 1.29 -12.23 10.75
C THR A 132 1.86 -11.67 9.46
N LEU A 133 1.29 -10.55 9.01
CA LEU A 133 1.85 -9.77 7.90
C LEU A 133 2.89 -8.79 8.46
N ARG A 134 4.08 -8.82 7.89
CA ARG A 134 5.20 -7.96 8.25
C ARG A 134 5.73 -7.22 7.04
N ALA A 135 6.30 -6.04 7.26
CA ALA A 135 7.12 -5.33 6.29
C ALA A 135 8.54 -5.17 6.84
N THR A 136 9.53 -5.42 6.00
CA THR A 136 10.94 -5.20 6.30
C THR A 136 11.48 -4.13 5.36
N SER A 137 12.00 -3.05 5.93
CA SER A 137 12.53 -1.90 5.19
C SER A 137 13.96 -1.57 5.64
N PRO A 138 14.81 -0.99 4.77
CA PRO A 138 16.05 -0.37 5.21
C PRO A 138 15.76 0.83 6.12
N THR A 139 16.76 1.30 6.86
CA THR A 139 16.62 2.50 7.70
C THR A 139 16.53 3.79 6.88
N THR A 140 17.04 3.78 5.65
CA THR A 140 17.08 4.95 4.76
C THR A 140 16.79 4.59 3.31
N LEU A 141 16.29 5.57 2.55
CA LEU A 141 16.43 5.61 1.10
C LEU A 141 17.82 6.17 0.77
N THR A 142 18.46 5.64 -0.27
CA THR A 142 19.85 5.99 -0.62
C THR A 142 19.96 6.48 -2.06
N SER A 143 20.78 7.51 -2.28
CA SER A 143 21.14 7.98 -3.62
C SER A 143 22.41 7.28 -4.14
N ALA A 144 22.67 7.40 -5.44
CA ALA A 144 23.92 6.90 -6.03
C ALA A 144 25.18 7.58 -5.47
N GLY A 145 25.05 8.82 -4.97
CA GLY A 145 26.13 9.59 -4.34
C GLY A 145 26.33 9.29 -2.84
N GLY A 146 25.48 8.44 -2.25
CA GLY A 146 25.54 8.08 -0.83
C GLY A 146 24.70 8.97 0.10
N ASP A 147 24.01 9.98 -0.43
CA ASP A 147 23.06 10.77 0.36
C ASP A 147 21.88 9.89 0.81
N THR A 148 21.35 10.20 2.00
CA THR A 148 20.30 9.38 2.62
C THR A 148 19.10 10.17 3.06
N ILE A 149 17.93 9.53 3.02
CA ILE A 149 16.67 10.03 3.58
C ILE A 149 16.15 8.99 4.57
N PRO A 150 15.79 9.36 5.80
CA PRO A 150 15.18 8.41 6.74
C PRO A 150 13.91 7.77 6.15
N ILE A 151 13.78 6.45 6.25
CA ILE A 151 12.60 5.72 5.76
C ILE A 151 11.32 6.15 6.49
N SER A 152 11.45 6.69 7.70
CA SER A 152 10.35 7.25 8.49
C SER A 152 9.67 8.46 7.86
N GLN A 153 10.25 9.03 6.81
CA GLN A 153 9.59 10.01 5.96
C GLN A 153 8.52 9.40 5.04
N ILE A 154 8.41 8.07 4.97
CA ILE A 154 7.45 7.37 4.12
C ILE A 154 6.33 6.80 4.97
N SER A 155 5.12 7.31 4.76
CA SER A 155 3.88 6.89 5.42
C SER A 155 2.83 6.48 4.40
N TRP A 156 1.78 5.80 4.86
CA TRP A 156 0.64 5.46 4.03
C TRP A 156 -0.67 5.55 4.80
N THR A 157 -1.73 5.89 4.08
CA THR A 157 -3.10 5.64 4.50
C THR A 157 -3.58 4.32 3.91
N SER A 158 -4.57 3.71 4.54
CA SER A 158 -5.21 2.48 4.07
C SER A 158 -6.68 2.75 3.79
N SER A 159 -7.21 2.23 2.68
CA SER A 159 -8.60 2.39 2.28
C SER A 159 -9.04 1.29 1.32
N GLY A 160 -10.31 1.30 0.94
CA GLY A 160 -10.86 0.53 -0.19
C GLY A 160 -12.06 1.28 -0.77
N ILE A 161 -12.30 1.18 -2.07
CA ILE A 161 -13.51 1.75 -2.67
C ILE A 161 -14.73 1.03 -2.06
N GLY A 162 -15.63 1.81 -1.46
CA GLY A 162 -16.82 1.28 -0.78
C GLY A 162 -16.60 0.87 0.68
N ASP A 163 -15.37 0.88 1.18
CA ASP A 163 -15.07 0.58 2.59
C ASP A 163 -15.23 1.84 3.46
N THR A 164 -15.81 1.69 4.65
CA THR A 164 -15.86 2.75 5.67
C THR A 164 -15.33 2.31 7.03
N GLY A 165 -15.08 1.01 7.23
CA GLY A 165 -14.59 0.43 8.48
C GLY A 165 -13.06 0.43 8.63
N ALA A 166 -12.60 -0.08 9.78
CA ALA A 166 -11.18 -0.25 10.07
C ALA A 166 -10.53 -1.25 9.10
N GLN A 167 -9.54 -0.79 8.35
CA GLN A 167 -8.86 -1.60 7.33
C GLN A 167 -8.10 -2.78 7.94
N PRO A 168 -8.17 -3.99 7.34
CA PRO A 168 -7.50 -5.18 7.89
C PRO A 168 -5.97 -5.06 7.84
N ILE A 169 -5.45 -4.25 6.92
CA ILE A 169 -4.07 -3.81 6.90
C ILE A 169 -4.09 -2.30 7.17
N PRO A 170 -3.78 -1.85 8.39
CA PRO A 170 -3.99 -0.47 8.79
C PRO A 170 -2.99 0.50 8.14
N ALA A 171 -3.32 1.79 8.23
CA ALA A 171 -2.42 2.88 7.92
C ALA A 171 -1.17 2.85 8.83
N GLY A 172 -0.07 3.45 8.38
CA GLY A 172 1.17 3.45 9.15
C GLY A 172 2.31 4.24 8.53
N THR A 173 3.46 4.13 9.17
CA THR A 173 4.73 4.74 8.76
C THR A 173 5.82 3.67 8.85
N PHE A 174 6.79 3.71 7.94
CA PHE A 174 7.93 2.80 8.03
C PHE A 174 8.87 3.20 9.15
N THR A 175 9.31 2.23 9.95
CA THR A 175 10.22 2.49 11.09
C THR A 175 11.66 2.08 10.82
N GLY A 176 11.94 1.45 9.68
CA GLY A 176 13.19 0.73 9.44
C GLY A 176 13.21 -0.63 10.17
N GLY A 177 13.89 -1.61 9.60
CA GLY A 177 13.87 -2.98 10.09
C GLY A 177 12.55 -3.69 9.80
N THR A 178 12.23 -4.73 10.58
CA THR A 178 10.99 -5.50 10.47
C THR A 178 9.91 -4.94 11.39
N GLN A 179 8.75 -4.60 10.84
CA GLN A 179 7.56 -4.20 11.60
C GLN A 179 6.37 -5.10 11.26
N THR A 180 5.54 -5.39 12.26
CA THR A 180 4.25 -6.05 12.06
C THR A 180 3.25 -5.04 11.52
N LEU A 181 2.55 -5.40 10.45
CA LEU A 181 1.49 -4.59 9.85
C LEU A 181 0.11 -5.06 10.30
N ALA A 182 -0.13 -6.37 10.30
CA ALA A 182 -1.44 -6.94 10.62
C ALA A 182 -1.32 -8.37 11.16
N THR A 183 -2.33 -8.78 11.91
CA THR A 183 -2.58 -10.16 12.30
C THR A 183 -3.86 -10.61 11.63
N LEU A 184 -3.76 -11.59 10.74
CA LEU A 184 -4.84 -12.04 9.89
C LEU A 184 -5.35 -13.38 10.40
N LEU A 185 -6.62 -13.44 10.79
CA LEU A 185 -7.24 -14.68 11.24
C LEU A 185 -7.23 -15.71 10.11
N ARG A 186 -7.09 -17.00 10.44
CA ARG A 186 -7.26 -18.07 9.45
C ARG A 186 -8.58 -17.92 8.70
N ASN A 187 -8.63 -18.47 7.49
CA ASN A 187 -9.83 -18.55 6.66
C ASN A 187 -10.53 -17.19 6.52
N THR A 188 -9.77 -16.09 6.58
CA THR A 188 -10.24 -14.77 6.17
C THR A 188 -9.40 -14.28 5.00
N TRP A 189 -10.09 -13.72 4.02
CA TRP A 189 -9.54 -12.97 2.92
C TRP A 189 -9.53 -11.50 3.31
N ASN A 190 -8.38 -10.84 3.20
CA ASN A 190 -8.19 -9.48 3.68
C ASN A 190 -7.61 -8.63 2.56
N GLU A 191 -8.19 -7.47 2.28
CA GLU A 191 -7.72 -6.54 1.26
C GLU A 191 -7.61 -5.12 1.79
N SER A 192 -6.63 -4.38 1.29
CA SER A 192 -6.49 -2.95 1.55
C SER A 192 -5.74 -2.28 0.40
N CYS A 193 -6.08 -1.03 0.12
CA CYS A 193 -5.37 -0.18 -0.83
C CYS A 193 -4.55 0.85 -0.06
N HIS A 194 -3.24 0.88 -0.29
CA HIS A 194 -2.33 1.82 0.37
C HIS A 194 -2.02 3.02 -0.53
N THR A 195 -2.23 4.23 0.02
CA THR A 195 -1.79 5.48 -0.59
C THR A 195 -0.59 6.00 0.16
N PHE A 196 0.54 6.13 -0.52
CA PHE A 196 1.81 6.53 0.09
C PHE A 196 2.05 8.04 0.03
N ARG A 197 2.80 8.55 1.00
CA ARG A 197 3.26 9.94 1.09
C ARG A 197 4.71 10.00 1.53
N TYR A 198 5.38 11.06 1.10
CA TYR A 198 6.71 11.45 1.55
C TYR A 198 6.60 12.74 2.37
N GLY A 199 7.05 12.75 3.63
CA GLY A 199 6.90 13.88 4.55
C GLY A 199 7.60 15.18 4.10
N ASN A 200 8.71 15.06 3.37
CA ASN A 200 9.46 16.22 2.85
C ASN A 200 9.92 17.20 3.94
N ASP A 201 10.35 16.65 5.08
CA ASP A 201 10.83 17.43 6.23
C ASP A 201 12.32 17.78 6.13
N ALA A 202 13.09 17.00 5.36
CA ALA A 202 14.53 17.16 5.24
C ALA A 202 14.92 17.98 4.00
N ILE A 203 15.85 18.92 4.17
CA ILE A 203 16.54 19.59 3.05
C ILE A 203 17.69 18.69 2.61
N ILE A 204 17.51 18.04 1.46
CA ILE A 204 18.44 17.03 0.93
C ILE A 204 18.96 17.41 -0.45
N ALA A 205 20.06 16.79 -0.91
CA ALA A 205 20.63 17.02 -2.24
C ALA A 205 19.74 16.50 -3.38
N ALA A 206 19.93 17.04 -4.59
CA ALA A 206 19.16 16.63 -5.77
C ALA A 206 19.63 15.24 -6.23
N GLY A 207 18.71 14.43 -6.74
CA GLY A 207 18.99 13.05 -7.11
C GLY A 207 17.82 12.11 -6.92
N THR A 208 18.04 10.85 -7.27
CA THR A 208 17.07 9.78 -7.06
C THR A 208 17.49 8.93 -5.86
N TYR A 209 16.57 8.77 -4.92
CA TYR A 209 16.75 7.98 -3.70
C TYR A 209 15.86 6.75 -3.78
N ASN A 210 16.44 5.58 -3.55
CA ASN A 210 15.71 4.31 -3.64
C ASN A 210 15.77 3.53 -2.32
N ALA A 211 14.72 2.76 -2.05
CA ALA A 211 14.69 1.73 -1.01
C ALA A 211 13.82 0.55 -1.48
N ARG A 212 14.07 -0.63 -0.92
CA ARG A 212 13.27 -1.83 -1.17
C ARG A 212 12.62 -2.32 0.13
N VAL A 213 11.31 -2.42 0.13
CA VAL A 213 10.50 -2.98 1.22
C VAL A 213 10.04 -4.38 0.83
N THR A 214 10.29 -5.34 1.72
CA THR A 214 9.88 -6.73 1.57
C THR A 214 8.72 -7.04 2.51
N TYR A 215 7.63 -7.55 1.96
CA TYR A 215 6.48 -7.98 2.76
C TYR A 215 6.51 -9.49 2.95
N THR A 216 6.14 -9.95 4.13
CA THR A 216 6.19 -11.37 4.49
C THR A 216 4.94 -11.73 5.28
N LEU A 217 4.26 -12.80 4.86
CA LEU A 217 3.18 -13.40 5.61
C LEU A 217 3.70 -14.65 6.32
N ALA A 218 3.83 -14.59 7.64
CA ALA A 218 4.28 -15.70 8.46
C ALA A 218 3.08 -16.48 9.01
N THR A 219 3.03 -17.79 8.78
CA THR A 219 2.01 -18.68 9.36
C THR A 219 2.58 -19.44 10.56
N PRO A 220 1.75 -19.85 11.54
CA PRO A 220 2.18 -20.76 12.60
C PRO A 220 2.65 -22.12 12.08
#